data_AF-A0A9P5QHR2-F1
#
_entry.id   AF-A0A9P5QHR2-F1
#
_cell.length_a   1.000
_cell.length_b   1.000
_cell.length_c   1.000
_cell.angle_alpha   90.00
_cell.angle_beta   90.00
_cell.angle_gamma   90.00
#
_symmetry.space_group_name_H-M   'P 1'
#
loop_
_entity.id
_entity.type
_entity.pdbx_description
1 polymer ?
#
loop_
_entity_poly.entity_id
_entity_poly.type
_entity_poly.pdbx_seq_one_letter_code
_entity_poly.pdbx_strand_id
1 'polypeptide(L)'
;MKYTLILAAVIAMVQAAPLISNGGKPIADSYIVVLKDGNSADTFKPKFDDIARRQNGRGRKPTIHRKFNKFSGFTATVNQAALKELLASPEVAYVEQDAIISLKGSQFSPPSWGLPRVSQRTRALTQPYLYNDAAGEGITAYVVDTGIYPEHDEFEGRATFGANFIDGSEDTDENGHGTHVAGTIGGVNYGVAKKVSIVGVKVLDADGSGSTSGVVAGMDWVASNATPGSSVVNMSLGGGRSQAIDDAAQRLYDANIPLIVAAGNSATTNACNGSPSGAPNTYTVAASDRNDRVASFSSYGSCVEIFGPGVSITSSWIGAPDASDTISGTSMATPHVVGVAALYLSFNSLPTAQSVFDKLTSTATTGKITGSLKGSPNRLVFNGAA
;
A
#
# COMPACT_ATOMS: atom_id res chain seq x y z
N MET A 1 -76.58 20.68 -11.34
CA MET A 1 -75.17 20.85 -10.92
C MET A 1 -74.34 19.72 -11.52
N LYS A 2 -73.34 20.06 -12.33
CA LYS A 2 -72.41 19.09 -12.96
C LYS A 2 -71.31 18.76 -11.94
N TYR A 3 -71.05 17.48 -11.67
CA TYR A 3 -69.86 17.03 -10.95
C TYR A 3 -68.82 16.56 -11.96
N THR A 4 -67.70 17.27 -12.01
CA THR A 4 -66.52 16.90 -12.80
C THR A 4 -65.62 16.03 -11.93
N LEU A 5 -65.48 14.75 -12.28
CA LEU A 5 -64.48 13.85 -11.70
C LEU A 5 -63.10 14.24 -12.24
N ILE A 6 -62.20 14.68 -11.36
CA ILE A 6 -60.78 14.87 -11.66
C ILE A 6 -60.08 13.56 -11.36
N LEU A 7 -59.64 12.86 -12.40
CA LEU A 7 -58.80 11.66 -12.31
C LEU A 7 -57.35 12.12 -12.05
N ALA A 8 -56.86 11.96 -10.82
CA ALA A 8 -55.45 12.21 -10.51
C ALA A 8 -54.60 11.01 -10.97
N ALA A 9 -53.85 11.18 -12.06
CA ALA A 9 -52.84 10.22 -12.47
C ALA A 9 -51.64 10.32 -11.53
N VAL A 10 -51.44 9.31 -10.67
CA VAL A 10 -50.22 9.15 -9.89
C VAL A 10 -49.14 8.60 -10.82
N ILE A 11 -48.24 9.47 -11.29
CA ILE A 11 -47.03 9.06 -12.01
C ILE A 11 -46.05 8.55 -10.95
N ALA A 12 -45.98 7.24 -10.77
CA ALA A 12 -44.90 6.63 -9.99
C ALA A 12 -43.58 6.81 -10.76
N MET A 13 -42.70 7.69 -10.27
CA MET A 13 -41.34 7.77 -10.78
C MET A 13 -40.61 6.48 -10.40
N VAL A 14 -40.34 5.62 -11.39
CA VAL A 14 -39.49 4.45 -11.20
C VAL A 14 -38.06 4.94 -11.05
N GLN A 15 -37.58 4.99 -9.81
CA GLN A 15 -36.19 5.30 -9.51
C GLN A 15 -35.30 4.16 -10.03
N ALA A 16 -34.23 4.51 -10.75
CA ALA A 16 -33.25 3.54 -11.24
C ALA A 16 -32.61 2.80 -10.06
N ALA A 17 -32.36 1.51 -10.24
CA ALA A 17 -31.67 0.67 -9.26
C ALA A 17 -30.24 1.22 -9.03
N PRO A 18 -29.71 1.14 -7.80
CA PRO A 18 -28.36 1.60 -7.51
C PRO A 18 -27.31 0.66 -8.11
N LEU A 19 -26.20 1.25 -8.56
CA LEU A 19 -24.95 0.55 -8.85
C LEU A 19 -24.06 0.59 -7.62
N ILE A 20 -23.75 -0.59 -7.06
CA ILE A 20 -22.95 -0.77 -5.85
C ILE A 20 -21.55 -1.26 -6.25
N SER A 21 -20.55 -0.85 -5.48
CA SER A 21 -19.20 -1.41 -5.56
C SER A 21 -18.78 -1.86 -4.16
N ASN A 22 -18.23 -3.05 -4.05
CA ASN A 22 -17.69 -3.59 -2.78
C ASN A 22 -16.27 -3.12 -2.47
N GLY A 23 -15.68 -2.26 -3.30
CA GLY A 23 -14.33 -1.71 -3.12
C GLY A 23 -13.18 -2.66 -3.47
N GLY A 24 -13.48 -3.90 -3.89
CA GLY A 24 -12.49 -4.85 -4.41
C GLY A 24 -12.02 -4.51 -5.84
N LYS A 25 -10.98 -5.20 -6.31
CA LYS A 25 -10.47 -5.04 -7.68
C LYS A 25 -11.57 -5.48 -8.68
N PRO A 26 -12.11 -4.58 -9.50
CA PRO A 26 -13.25 -4.88 -10.35
C PRO A 26 -12.86 -5.87 -11.46
N ILE A 27 -13.74 -6.81 -11.74
CA ILE A 27 -13.68 -7.65 -12.93
C ILE A 27 -14.37 -6.88 -14.07
N ALA A 28 -13.59 -6.45 -15.06
CA ALA A 28 -14.07 -5.60 -16.15
C ALA A 28 -15.34 -6.18 -16.80
N ASP A 29 -16.34 -5.31 -16.96
CA ASP A 29 -17.67 -5.62 -17.53
C ASP A 29 -18.47 -6.72 -16.81
N SER A 30 -18.04 -7.20 -15.64
CA SER A 30 -18.73 -8.25 -14.88
C SER A 30 -19.54 -7.67 -13.72
N TYR A 31 -20.79 -8.11 -13.59
CA TYR A 31 -21.74 -7.58 -12.61
C TYR A 31 -22.55 -8.68 -11.95
N ILE A 32 -22.94 -8.43 -10.71
CA ILE A 32 -23.95 -9.19 -9.97
C ILE A 32 -25.27 -8.41 -10.07
N VAL A 33 -26.26 -8.98 -10.73
CA VAL A 33 -27.60 -8.38 -10.88
C VAL A 33 -28.53 -9.03 -9.86
N VAL A 34 -29.03 -8.24 -8.92
CA VAL A 34 -29.96 -8.69 -7.89
C VAL A 34 -31.35 -8.18 -8.20
N LEU A 35 -32.32 -9.09 -8.18
CA LEU A 35 -33.70 -8.86 -8.56
C LEU A 35 -34.57 -8.67 -7.31
N LYS A 36 -35.66 -7.92 -7.45
CA LYS A 36 -36.68 -7.75 -6.41
C LYS A 36 -37.42 -9.07 -6.18
N ASP A 37 -37.93 -9.25 -4.96
CA ASP A 37 -38.70 -10.42 -4.55
C ASP A 37 -39.82 -10.76 -5.53
N GLY A 38 -40.05 -12.06 -5.75
CA GLY A 38 -41.00 -12.57 -6.75
C GLY A 38 -40.43 -12.74 -8.17
N ASN A 39 -39.21 -12.26 -8.43
CA ASN A 39 -38.50 -12.51 -9.68
C ASN A 39 -37.41 -13.58 -9.50
N SER A 40 -36.97 -14.19 -10.60
CA SER A 40 -35.81 -15.09 -10.62
C SER A 40 -34.97 -14.85 -11.88
N ALA A 41 -33.75 -15.38 -11.90
CA ALA A 41 -32.93 -15.32 -13.10
C ALA A 41 -33.62 -15.96 -14.32
N ASP A 42 -34.48 -16.97 -14.12
CA ASP A 42 -35.22 -17.63 -15.19
C ASP A 42 -36.38 -16.78 -15.70
N THR A 43 -37.16 -16.17 -14.80
CA THR A 43 -38.27 -15.28 -15.21
C THR A 43 -37.76 -13.99 -15.84
N PHE A 44 -36.57 -13.53 -15.45
CA PHE A 44 -35.94 -12.34 -16.01
C PHE A 44 -35.16 -12.62 -17.31
N LYS A 45 -34.78 -13.88 -17.57
CA LYS A 45 -33.94 -14.25 -18.72
C LYS A 45 -34.46 -13.74 -20.07
N PRO A 46 -35.77 -13.81 -20.41
CA PRO A 46 -36.26 -13.30 -21.69
C PRO A 46 -35.99 -11.81 -21.89
N LYS A 47 -36.10 -11.02 -20.81
CA LYS A 47 -35.83 -9.58 -20.82
C LYS A 47 -34.33 -9.30 -20.89
N PHE A 48 -33.52 -10.06 -20.16
CA PHE A 48 -32.06 -9.99 -20.28
C PHE A 48 -31.59 -10.31 -21.71
N ASP A 49 -32.13 -11.37 -22.32
CA ASP A 49 -31.82 -11.75 -23.71
C ASP A 49 -32.25 -10.64 -24.69
N ASP A 50 -33.33 -9.91 -24.40
CA ASP A 50 -33.75 -8.77 -25.20
C ASP A 50 -32.80 -7.57 -25.10
N ILE A 51 -32.40 -7.21 -23.88
CA ILE A 51 -31.36 -6.20 -23.62
C ILE A 51 -30.06 -6.60 -24.35
N ALA A 52 -29.68 -7.88 -24.25
CA ALA A 52 -28.51 -8.42 -24.92
C ALA A 52 -28.59 -8.29 -26.44
N ARG A 53 -29.74 -8.60 -27.04
CA ARG A 53 -29.97 -8.45 -28.49
C ARG A 53 -29.88 -7.00 -28.94
N ARG A 54 -30.52 -6.07 -28.22
CA ARG A 54 -30.56 -4.63 -28.57
C ARG A 54 -29.19 -3.96 -28.42
N GLN A 55 -28.35 -4.46 -27.51
CA GLN A 55 -27.04 -3.90 -27.21
C GLN A 55 -25.87 -4.68 -27.85
N ASN A 56 -26.16 -5.53 -28.86
CA ASN A 56 -25.14 -6.21 -29.67
C ASN A 56 -24.34 -5.19 -30.51
N GLY A 57 -23.29 -4.62 -29.93
CA GLY A 57 -22.21 -3.93 -30.63
C GLY A 57 -20.95 -4.79 -30.77
N ARG A 58 -19.84 -4.20 -31.26
CA ARG A 58 -18.51 -4.86 -31.48
C ARG A 58 -17.80 -5.38 -30.21
N GLY A 59 -18.51 -5.57 -29.09
CA GLY A 59 -17.98 -6.01 -27.79
C GLY A 59 -18.38 -7.44 -27.40
N ARG A 60 -18.04 -7.85 -26.16
CA ARG A 60 -18.45 -9.13 -25.57
C ARG A 60 -19.98 -9.22 -25.48
N LYS A 61 -20.55 -10.34 -25.93
CA LYS A 61 -22.00 -10.60 -25.86
C LYS A 61 -22.47 -10.64 -24.40
N PRO A 62 -23.54 -9.91 -24.04
CA PRO A 62 -24.11 -10.02 -22.71
C PRO A 62 -24.47 -11.47 -22.38
N THR A 63 -23.88 -12.02 -21.33
CA THR A 63 -23.97 -13.44 -21.00
C THR A 63 -24.18 -13.62 -19.52
N ILE A 64 -25.16 -14.44 -19.13
CA ILE A 64 -25.35 -14.88 -17.75
C ILE A 64 -24.39 -16.03 -17.47
N HIS A 65 -23.56 -15.90 -16.42
CA HIS A 65 -22.58 -16.93 -16.04
C HIS A 65 -23.05 -17.81 -14.89
N ARG A 66 -23.71 -17.22 -13.90
CA ARG A 66 -24.17 -17.94 -12.70
C ARG A 66 -25.57 -17.44 -12.32
N LYS A 67 -26.40 -18.33 -11.80
CA LYS A 67 -27.71 -18.00 -11.21
C LYS A 67 -27.67 -18.32 -9.73
N PHE A 68 -28.24 -17.46 -8.91
CA PHE A 68 -28.33 -17.66 -7.47
C PHE A 68 -29.71 -18.22 -7.11
N ASN A 69 -29.72 -19.32 -6.36
CA ASN A 69 -30.96 -20.05 -6.04
C ASN A 69 -31.49 -19.74 -4.62
N LYS A 70 -30.69 -19.07 -3.79
CA LYS A 70 -31.04 -18.72 -2.40
C LYS A 70 -31.40 -17.24 -2.23
N PHE A 71 -31.09 -16.43 -3.23
CA PHE A 71 -31.60 -15.07 -3.39
C PHE A 71 -31.76 -14.80 -4.90
N SER A 72 -32.72 -13.97 -5.27
CA SER A 72 -33.06 -13.73 -6.67
C SER A 72 -31.97 -12.90 -7.37
N GLY A 73 -31.10 -13.54 -8.14
CA GLY A 73 -30.06 -12.82 -8.89
C GLY A 73 -29.22 -13.71 -9.80
N PHE A 74 -28.33 -13.07 -10.55
CA PHE A 74 -27.39 -13.75 -11.43
C PHE A 74 -26.13 -12.91 -11.66
N THR A 75 -25.06 -13.53 -12.15
CA THR A 75 -23.89 -12.79 -12.65
C THR A 75 -23.94 -12.66 -14.16
N ALA A 76 -23.54 -11.51 -14.68
CA ALA A 76 -23.48 -11.27 -16.12
C ALA A 76 -22.29 -10.41 -16.53
N THR A 77 -21.70 -10.73 -17.68
CA THR A 77 -20.83 -9.77 -18.36
C THR A 77 -21.70 -8.89 -19.25
N VAL A 78 -21.66 -7.56 -19.09
CA VAL A 78 -22.44 -6.61 -19.89
C VAL A 78 -21.63 -5.34 -20.18
N ASN A 79 -21.88 -4.71 -21.33
CA ASN A 79 -21.31 -3.40 -21.65
C ASN A 79 -22.05 -2.27 -20.92
N GLN A 80 -21.53 -1.04 -20.96
CA GLN A 80 -22.14 0.13 -20.30
C GLN A 80 -23.59 0.39 -20.73
N ALA A 81 -23.94 0.17 -21.99
CA ALA A 81 -25.30 0.41 -22.49
C ALA A 81 -26.29 -0.59 -21.90
N ALA A 82 -25.94 -1.88 -21.89
CA ALA A 82 -26.72 -2.93 -21.26
C ALA A 82 -26.80 -2.76 -19.73
N LEU A 83 -25.72 -2.31 -19.07
CA LEU A 83 -25.73 -1.97 -17.65
C LEU A 83 -26.76 -0.88 -17.33
N LYS A 84 -26.81 0.20 -18.14
CA LYS A 84 -27.77 1.30 -17.95
C LYS A 84 -29.22 0.81 -18.05
N GLU A 85 -29.50 -0.12 -18.96
CA GLU A 85 -30.82 -0.73 -19.08
C GLU A 85 -31.18 -1.66 -17.91
N LEU A 86 -30.21 -2.44 -17.41
CA LEU A 86 -30.42 -3.26 -16.22
C LEU A 86 -30.74 -2.39 -15.00
N LEU A 87 -30.01 -1.29 -14.80
CA LEU A 87 -30.29 -0.32 -13.73
C LEU A 87 -31.67 0.35 -13.87
N ALA A 88 -32.18 0.50 -15.10
CA ALA A 88 -33.51 1.07 -15.36
C ALA A 88 -34.65 0.02 -15.24
N SER A 89 -34.33 -1.26 -15.06
CA SER A 89 -35.35 -2.32 -15.06
C SER A 89 -36.12 -2.37 -13.74
N PRO A 90 -37.47 -2.33 -13.74
CA PRO A 90 -38.28 -2.30 -12.52
C PRO A 90 -38.14 -3.55 -11.64
N GLU A 91 -37.72 -4.68 -12.21
CA GLU A 91 -37.48 -5.95 -11.54
C GLU A 91 -36.10 -6.04 -10.88
N VAL A 92 -35.17 -5.13 -11.19
CA VAL A 92 -33.82 -5.09 -10.60
C VAL A 92 -33.87 -4.31 -9.29
N ALA A 93 -33.37 -4.93 -8.22
CA ALA A 93 -33.23 -4.30 -6.92
C ALA A 93 -31.95 -3.45 -6.85
N TYR A 94 -30.83 -4.01 -7.31
CA TYR A 94 -29.54 -3.33 -7.46
C TYR A 94 -28.63 -4.11 -8.41
N VAL A 95 -27.58 -3.45 -8.89
CA VAL A 95 -26.47 -4.10 -9.59
C VAL A 95 -25.20 -3.84 -8.79
N GLU A 96 -24.38 -4.85 -8.57
CA GLU A 96 -23.06 -4.72 -7.95
C GLU A 96 -21.96 -5.01 -8.96
N GLN A 97 -20.91 -4.19 -9.00
CA GLN A 97 -19.70 -4.46 -9.79
C GLN A 97 -19.00 -5.70 -9.22
N ASP A 98 -18.87 -6.76 -10.03
CA ASP A 98 -18.19 -7.99 -9.63
C ASP A 98 -16.70 -7.72 -9.40
N ALA A 99 -16.12 -8.39 -8.41
CA ALA A 99 -14.77 -8.11 -7.94
C ALA A 99 -14.03 -9.39 -7.56
N ILE A 100 -12.71 -9.33 -7.64
CA ILE A 100 -11.84 -10.45 -7.23
C ILE A 100 -11.86 -10.56 -5.71
N ILE A 101 -12.31 -11.72 -5.20
CA ILE A 101 -12.15 -12.11 -3.79
C ILE A 101 -10.83 -12.88 -3.65
N SER A 102 -9.93 -12.39 -2.81
CA SER A 102 -8.63 -13.03 -2.54
C SER A 102 -8.58 -13.55 -1.10
N LEU A 103 -7.89 -14.68 -0.89
CA LEU A 103 -7.49 -15.11 0.44
C LEU A 103 -6.51 -14.06 1.02
N LYS A 104 -6.67 -13.74 2.30
CA LYS A 104 -5.77 -12.85 3.04
C LYS A 104 -4.86 -13.73 3.89
N GLY A 105 -3.55 -13.49 3.82
CA GLY A 105 -2.58 -14.07 4.73
C GLY A 105 -2.78 -13.50 6.13
N SER A 106 -2.50 -14.32 7.14
CA SER A 106 -2.56 -13.90 8.54
C SER A 106 -1.38 -14.43 9.33
N GLN A 107 -0.82 -13.61 10.22
CA GLN A 107 0.13 -14.04 11.24
C GLN A 107 -0.47 -13.76 12.62
N PHE A 108 -0.68 -14.82 13.40
CA PHE A 108 -1.13 -14.71 14.78
C PHE A 108 0.03 -14.32 15.68
N SER A 109 -0.27 -13.52 16.72
CA SER A 109 0.72 -13.07 17.70
C SER A 109 2.02 -12.52 17.07
N PRO A 110 1.92 -11.55 16.12
CA PRO A 110 3.11 -11.00 15.48
C PRO A 110 4.06 -10.39 16.53
N PRO A 111 5.38 -10.62 16.40
CA PRO A 111 6.36 -10.24 17.42
C PRO A 111 6.59 -8.72 17.49
N SER A 112 6.21 -7.97 16.44
CA SER A 112 6.29 -6.51 16.37
C SER A 112 4.89 -5.92 16.27
N TRP A 113 4.57 -4.98 17.17
CA TRP A 113 3.25 -4.33 17.24
C TRP A 113 2.92 -3.49 16.00
N GLY A 114 3.94 -3.08 15.23
CA GLY A 114 3.75 -2.32 14.00
C GLY A 114 2.98 -3.10 12.95
N LEU A 115 3.18 -4.41 12.85
CA LEU A 115 2.47 -5.29 11.92
C LEU A 115 0.93 -5.22 12.07
N PRO A 116 0.34 -5.57 13.23
CA PRO A 116 -1.11 -5.49 13.40
C PRO A 116 -1.61 -4.05 13.23
N ARG A 117 -0.80 -3.04 13.60
CA ARG A 117 -1.19 -1.63 13.43
C ARG A 117 -1.32 -1.22 11.97
N VAL A 118 -0.39 -1.59 11.09
CA VAL A 118 -0.48 -1.24 9.67
C VAL A 118 -1.55 -2.05 8.93
N SER A 119 -2.01 -3.16 9.52
CA SER A 119 -3.07 -4.00 8.92
C SER A 119 -4.50 -3.66 9.32
N GLN A 120 -4.70 -2.70 10.23
CA GLN A 120 -6.01 -2.38 10.79
C GLN A 120 -6.21 -0.87 10.93
N ARG A 121 -7.45 -0.40 10.73
CA ARG A 121 -7.78 1.01 10.96
C ARG A 121 -7.90 1.39 12.45
N THR A 122 -8.20 0.42 13.31
CA THR A 122 -8.30 0.61 14.76
C THR A 122 -7.03 0.16 15.45
N ARG A 123 -6.78 0.65 16.68
CA ARG A 123 -5.60 0.34 17.49
C ARG A 123 -5.71 -1.03 18.20
N ALA A 124 -6.12 -2.07 17.47
CA ALA A 124 -6.31 -3.41 18.01
C ALA A 124 -5.02 -4.24 17.86
N LEU A 125 -3.98 -3.87 18.63
CA LEU A 125 -2.62 -4.41 18.50
C LEU A 125 -2.46 -5.88 18.87
N THR A 126 -3.46 -6.49 19.51
CA THR A 126 -3.47 -7.92 19.86
C THR A 126 -4.07 -8.80 18.78
N GLN A 127 -4.61 -8.21 17.72
CA GLN A 127 -5.17 -8.94 16.58
C GLN A 127 -4.06 -9.47 15.67
N PRO A 128 -4.36 -10.47 14.82
CA PRO A 128 -3.42 -10.96 13.83
C PRO A 128 -2.97 -9.85 12.87
N TYR A 129 -1.75 -9.98 12.35
CA TYR A 129 -1.34 -9.21 11.19
C TYR A 129 -2.01 -9.76 9.94
N LEU A 130 -2.79 -8.93 9.25
CA LEU A 130 -3.49 -9.30 8.02
C LEU A 130 -2.81 -8.70 6.80
N TYR A 131 -2.62 -9.49 5.74
CA TYR A 131 -1.97 -9.05 4.50
C TYR A 131 -2.56 -9.76 3.28
N ASN A 132 -2.30 -9.25 2.08
CA ASN A 132 -2.68 -9.92 0.85
C ASN A 132 -1.70 -11.07 0.56
N ASP A 133 -2.17 -12.23 0.08
CA ASP A 133 -1.32 -13.41 -0.20
C ASP A 133 -0.20 -13.17 -1.23
N ALA A 134 -0.33 -12.16 -2.10
CA ALA A 134 0.75 -11.72 -2.97
C ALA A 134 1.96 -11.28 -2.13
N ALA A 135 1.73 -10.67 -0.96
CA ALA A 135 2.73 -10.42 0.08
C ALA A 135 4.06 -9.77 -0.39
N GLY A 136 4.08 -9.01 -1.50
CA GLY A 136 5.30 -8.43 -2.06
C GLY A 136 6.03 -9.31 -3.08
N GLU A 137 5.46 -10.45 -3.45
CA GLU A 137 6.01 -11.37 -4.46
C GLU A 137 6.24 -10.65 -5.79
N GLY A 138 7.41 -10.88 -6.40
CA GLY A 138 7.84 -10.21 -7.64
C GLY A 138 8.33 -8.77 -7.46
N ILE A 139 8.33 -8.23 -6.23
CA ILE A 139 8.82 -6.89 -5.93
C ILE A 139 10.19 -6.96 -5.24
N THR A 140 11.07 -6.02 -5.57
CA THR A 140 12.37 -5.85 -4.92
C THR A 140 12.40 -4.58 -4.06
N ALA A 141 12.75 -4.70 -2.79
CA ALA A 141 13.03 -3.59 -1.91
C ALA A 141 14.54 -3.36 -1.79
N TYR A 142 15.00 -2.18 -2.19
CA TYR A 142 16.39 -1.75 -2.02
C TYR A 142 16.54 -1.05 -0.68
N VAL A 143 17.53 -1.48 0.11
CA VAL A 143 17.85 -0.90 1.42
C VAL A 143 19.18 -0.16 1.30
N VAL A 144 19.10 1.16 1.11
CA VAL A 144 20.28 2.04 1.04
C VAL A 144 20.60 2.50 2.47
N ASP A 145 21.55 1.82 3.11
CA ASP A 145 21.79 1.89 4.56
C ASP A 145 23.23 1.44 4.94
N THR A 146 23.42 0.82 6.10
CA THR A 146 24.67 0.29 6.66
C THR A 146 25.13 -1.05 6.06
N GLY A 147 24.38 -1.56 5.07
CA GLY A 147 24.47 -2.93 4.55
C GLY A 147 23.25 -3.74 4.98
N ILE A 148 23.27 -5.05 4.71
CA ILE A 148 22.36 -6.02 5.34
C ILE A 148 23.16 -7.27 5.68
N TYR A 149 22.62 -8.15 6.53
CA TYR A 149 23.10 -9.52 6.74
C TYR A 149 22.18 -10.51 6.00
N PRO A 150 22.47 -10.88 4.73
CA PRO A 150 21.56 -11.66 3.89
C PRO A 150 21.25 -13.07 4.42
N GLU A 151 22.19 -13.66 5.18
CA GLU A 151 22.10 -15.01 5.73
C GLU A 151 21.19 -15.12 6.96
N HIS A 152 20.56 -14.02 7.39
CA HIS A 152 19.58 -14.06 8.48
C HIS A 152 18.36 -14.91 8.11
N ASP A 153 17.90 -15.74 9.06
CA ASP A 153 16.76 -16.65 8.89
C ASP A 153 15.45 -15.92 8.53
N GLU A 154 15.32 -14.62 8.85
CA GLU A 154 14.16 -13.81 8.49
C GLU A 154 13.96 -13.69 6.99
N PHE A 155 15.03 -13.79 6.20
CA PHE A 155 14.96 -13.57 4.77
C PHE A 155 14.70 -14.84 3.97
N GLU A 156 14.94 -16.03 4.53
CA GLU A 156 14.71 -17.32 3.85
C GLU A 156 15.33 -17.37 2.43
N GLY A 157 16.50 -16.75 2.25
CA GLY A 157 17.20 -16.65 0.96
C GLY A 157 16.67 -15.58 -0.01
N ARG A 158 15.72 -14.73 0.42
CA ARG A 158 15.17 -13.61 -0.38
C ARG A 158 15.99 -12.32 -0.30
N ALA A 159 17.02 -12.27 0.54
CA ALA A 159 17.91 -11.12 0.67
C ALA A 159 19.24 -11.37 -0.03
N THR A 160 19.81 -10.30 -0.61
CA THR A 160 21.13 -10.31 -1.27
C THR A 160 21.87 -9.01 -1.02
N PHE A 161 23.21 -9.08 -1.01
CA PHE A 161 24.04 -7.89 -0.96
C PHE A 161 24.27 -7.37 -2.39
N GLY A 162 23.98 -6.09 -2.64
CA GLY A 162 24.02 -5.48 -3.97
C GLY A 162 25.32 -4.74 -4.25
N ALA A 163 25.65 -3.74 -3.44
CA ALA A 163 26.83 -2.89 -3.62
C ALA A 163 27.28 -2.25 -2.31
N ASN A 164 28.57 -1.91 -2.25
CA ASN A 164 29.21 -1.24 -1.13
C ASN A 164 29.96 0.02 -1.60
N PHE A 165 29.68 1.14 -0.95
CA PHE A 165 30.27 2.45 -1.23
C PHE A 165 31.06 3.01 -0.03
N ILE A 166 31.43 2.15 0.91
CA ILE A 166 32.31 2.47 2.03
C ILE A 166 33.69 1.85 1.76
N ASP A 167 34.69 2.71 1.56
CA ASP A 167 36.04 2.27 1.26
C ASP A 167 36.64 1.49 2.42
N GLY A 168 37.13 0.28 2.13
CA GLY A 168 37.81 -0.57 3.12
C GLY A 168 36.89 -1.27 4.12
N SER A 169 35.58 -1.26 3.92
CA SER A 169 34.65 -2.08 4.69
C SER A 169 34.32 -3.39 4.00
N GLU A 170 33.85 -4.36 4.78
CA GLU A 170 33.32 -5.62 4.26
C GLU A 170 31.93 -5.42 3.60
N ASP A 171 31.59 -6.33 2.68
CA ASP A 171 30.29 -6.38 1.99
C ASP A 171 29.20 -7.01 2.88
N THR A 172 29.01 -6.42 4.06
CA THR A 172 28.05 -6.86 5.08
C THR A 172 27.55 -5.66 5.89
N ASP A 173 26.48 -5.88 6.66
CA ASP A 173 26.10 -4.99 7.75
C ASP A 173 27.04 -5.16 8.95
N GLU A 174 27.59 -4.03 9.41
CA GLU A 174 28.49 -3.95 10.57
C GLU A 174 27.88 -3.13 11.72
N ASN A 175 26.71 -2.54 11.50
CA ASN A 175 26.01 -1.69 12.46
C ASN A 175 24.76 -2.38 13.03
N GLY A 176 24.04 -3.13 12.19
CA GLY A 176 22.78 -3.80 12.49
C GLY A 176 21.54 -3.03 12.03
N HIS A 177 21.66 -1.72 11.83
CA HIS A 177 20.53 -0.86 11.44
C HIS A 177 19.93 -1.27 10.09
N GLY A 178 20.76 -1.57 9.09
CA GLY A 178 20.32 -1.96 7.75
C GLY A 178 19.61 -3.32 7.75
N THR A 179 20.12 -4.28 8.52
CA THR A 179 19.47 -5.57 8.76
C THR A 179 18.13 -5.41 9.48
N HIS A 180 18.03 -4.49 10.44
CA HIS A 180 16.78 -4.21 11.17
C HIS A 180 15.68 -3.67 10.25
N VAL A 181 16.01 -2.67 9.43
CA VAL A 181 15.04 -2.09 8.49
C VAL A 181 14.66 -3.10 7.39
N ALA A 182 15.62 -3.90 6.91
CA ALA A 182 15.37 -4.99 5.97
C ALA A 182 14.37 -6.02 6.54
N GLY A 183 14.55 -6.46 7.78
CA GLY A 183 13.61 -7.37 8.45
C GLY A 183 12.21 -6.78 8.60
N THR A 184 12.11 -5.48 8.89
CA THR A 184 10.81 -4.79 9.00
C THR A 184 10.10 -4.71 7.64
N ILE A 185 10.85 -4.60 6.55
CA ILE A 185 10.31 -4.63 5.19
C ILE A 185 9.81 -6.04 4.83
N GLY A 186 10.67 -7.06 4.96
CA GLY A 186 10.45 -8.37 4.31
C GLY A 186 10.84 -9.61 5.11
N GLY A 187 11.04 -9.51 6.42
CA GLY A 187 11.25 -10.68 7.28
C GLY A 187 10.03 -11.60 7.37
N VAL A 188 10.25 -12.91 7.53
CA VAL A 188 9.15 -13.89 7.69
C VAL A 188 8.35 -13.62 8.96
N ASN A 189 8.99 -13.22 10.06
CA ASN A 189 8.32 -12.90 11.32
C ASN A 189 8.05 -11.42 11.48
N TYR A 190 9.02 -10.55 11.16
CA TYR A 190 8.93 -9.10 11.41
C TYR A 190 8.43 -8.29 10.21
N GLY A 191 8.45 -8.86 9.01
CA GLY A 191 8.22 -8.15 7.76
C GLY A 191 6.75 -7.89 7.45
N VAL A 192 6.53 -6.71 6.86
CA VAL A 192 5.24 -6.30 6.28
C VAL A 192 5.02 -7.01 4.93
N ALA A 193 6.00 -7.02 4.02
CA ALA A 193 5.92 -7.66 2.72
C ALA A 193 6.67 -9.00 2.73
N LYS A 194 6.04 -10.04 3.27
CA LYS A 194 6.69 -11.33 3.60
C LYS A 194 7.28 -12.12 2.43
N LYS A 195 6.98 -11.78 1.18
CA LYS A 195 7.52 -12.41 -0.04
C LYS A 195 8.36 -11.46 -0.90
N VAL A 196 8.64 -10.25 -0.41
CA VAL A 196 9.50 -9.29 -1.12
C VAL A 196 10.93 -9.81 -1.18
N SER A 197 11.63 -9.52 -2.28
CA SER A 197 13.08 -9.68 -2.36
C SER A 197 13.77 -8.45 -1.80
N ILE A 198 14.90 -8.61 -1.13
CA ILE A 198 15.65 -7.51 -0.51
C ILE A 198 17.04 -7.41 -1.12
N VAL A 199 17.46 -6.19 -1.47
CA VAL A 199 18.81 -5.90 -1.93
C VAL A 199 19.43 -4.83 -1.02
N GLY A 200 20.51 -5.17 -0.32
CA GLY A 200 21.26 -4.23 0.52
C GLY A 200 22.24 -3.40 -0.30
N VAL A 201 22.27 -2.10 -0.06
CA VAL A 201 23.22 -1.14 -0.65
C VAL A 201 23.88 -0.37 0.47
N LYS A 202 25.15 -0.68 0.74
CA LYS A 202 25.90 -0.11 1.85
C LYS A 202 26.45 1.26 1.48
N VAL A 203 25.97 2.29 2.17
CA VAL A 203 26.40 3.70 2.06
C VAL A 203 26.75 4.32 3.42
N LEU A 204 26.57 3.56 4.50
CA LEU A 204 26.94 3.91 5.87
C LEU A 204 27.88 2.84 6.46
N ASP A 205 28.84 3.26 7.27
CA ASP A 205 29.83 2.43 7.94
C ASP A 205 29.29 1.79 9.24
N ALA A 206 30.17 1.10 9.98
CA ALA A 206 29.84 0.44 11.25
C ALA A 206 29.33 1.40 12.34
N ASP A 207 29.66 2.69 12.26
CA ASP A 207 29.17 3.74 13.18
C ASP A 207 27.89 4.40 12.68
N GLY A 208 27.33 3.93 11.55
CA GLY A 208 26.12 4.49 10.94
C GLY A 208 26.38 5.81 10.21
N SER A 209 27.62 6.09 9.82
CA SER A 209 28.04 7.33 9.17
C SER A 209 28.44 7.10 7.72
N GLY A 210 28.24 8.10 6.86
CA GLY A 210 28.61 7.99 5.45
C GLY A 210 28.76 9.34 4.79
N SER A 211 29.46 9.36 3.65
CA SER A 211 29.66 10.57 2.87
C SER A 211 28.47 10.85 1.96
N THR A 212 28.17 12.12 1.71
CA THR A 212 27.18 12.53 0.70
C THR A 212 27.46 11.88 -0.66
N SER A 213 28.74 11.77 -1.05
CA SER A 213 29.15 11.11 -2.29
C SER A 213 28.84 9.62 -2.30
N GLY A 214 29.07 8.90 -1.20
CA GLY A 214 28.74 7.47 -1.09
C GLY A 214 27.23 7.23 -1.15
N VAL A 215 26.44 8.08 -0.47
CA VAL A 215 24.97 8.02 -0.54
C VAL A 215 24.48 8.26 -1.97
N VAL A 216 24.98 9.29 -2.65
CA VAL A 216 24.60 9.58 -4.04
C VAL A 216 25.01 8.45 -4.98
N ALA A 217 26.21 7.87 -4.81
CA ALA A 217 26.67 6.73 -5.59
C ALA A 217 25.77 5.49 -5.39
N GLY A 218 25.35 5.23 -4.15
CA GLY A 218 24.39 4.17 -3.85
C GLY A 218 23.02 4.38 -4.52
N MET A 219 22.49 5.60 -4.48
CA MET A 219 21.23 5.94 -5.15
C MET A 219 21.34 5.78 -6.68
N ASP A 220 22.45 6.20 -7.27
CA ASP A 220 22.71 6.08 -8.72
C ASP A 220 22.86 4.61 -9.15
N TRP A 221 23.51 3.79 -8.33
CA TRP A 221 23.59 2.35 -8.54
C TRP A 221 22.21 1.69 -8.48
N VAL A 222 21.36 2.07 -7.52
CA VAL A 222 19.97 1.57 -7.47
C VAL A 222 19.20 1.98 -8.72
N ALA A 223 19.31 3.24 -9.16
CA ALA A 223 18.65 3.70 -10.39
C ALA A 223 19.05 2.88 -11.63
N SER A 224 20.28 2.35 -11.66
CA SER A 224 20.81 1.56 -12.76
C SER A 224 20.47 0.06 -12.69
N ASN A 225 20.16 -0.47 -11.50
CA ASN A 225 19.97 -1.91 -11.28
C ASN A 225 18.52 -2.30 -10.92
N ALA A 226 17.74 -1.36 -10.38
CA ALA A 226 16.35 -1.58 -10.05
C ALA A 226 15.49 -1.76 -11.31
N THR A 227 14.46 -2.60 -11.18
CA THR A 227 13.47 -2.79 -12.24
C THR A 227 12.33 -1.78 -12.05
N PRO A 228 12.14 -0.82 -12.99
CA PRO A 228 11.07 0.18 -12.92
C PRO A 228 9.70 -0.46 -12.77
N GLY A 229 8.86 0.08 -11.88
CA GLY A 229 7.52 -0.46 -11.62
C GLY A 229 7.47 -1.79 -10.85
N SER A 230 8.62 -2.36 -10.46
CA SER A 230 8.69 -3.56 -9.60
C SER A 230 9.76 -3.44 -8.51
N SER A 231 10.15 -2.20 -8.18
CA SER A 231 11.14 -1.89 -7.15
C SER A 231 10.67 -0.74 -6.26
N VAL A 232 11.14 -0.71 -5.01
CA VAL A 232 10.95 0.40 -4.06
C VAL A 232 12.21 0.58 -3.21
N VAL A 233 12.52 1.81 -2.83
CA VAL A 233 13.75 2.14 -2.08
C VAL A 233 13.39 2.60 -0.67
N ASN A 234 14.05 1.99 0.31
CA ASN A 234 14.10 2.45 1.69
C ASN A 234 15.39 3.24 1.92
N MET A 235 15.27 4.49 2.36
CA MET A 235 16.40 5.26 2.91
C MET A 235 16.05 5.72 4.33
N SER A 236 16.49 4.93 5.30
CA SER A 236 16.31 5.18 6.73
C SER A 236 17.44 6.05 7.32
N LEU A 237 17.88 7.03 6.53
CA LEU A 237 19.00 7.91 6.83
C LEU A 237 18.65 9.36 6.49
N GLY A 238 19.47 10.30 6.95
CA GLY A 238 19.32 11.70 6.60
C GLY A 238 20.40 12.58 7.21
N GLY A 239 20.43 13.83 6.77
CA GLY A 239 21.37 14.83 7.27
C GLY A 239 20.95 16.24 6.89
N GLY A 240 21.93 17.14 6.86
CA GLY A 240 21.74 18.50 6.35
C GLY A 240 21.29 18.50 4.88
N ARG A 241 20.77 19.63 4.43
CA ARG A 241 20.33 19.83 3.04
C ARG A 241 21.47 19.55 2.05
N SER A 242 21.19 18.79 1.00
CA SER A 242 22.15 18.45 -0.05
C SER A 242 21.46 18.40 -1.41
N GLN A 243 21.85 19.32 -2.31
CA GLN A 243 21.32 19.36 -3.67
C GLN A 243 21.64 18.06 -4.43
N ALA A 244 22.81 17.46 -4.22
CA ALA A 244 23.21 16.23 -4.91
C ALA A 244 22.33 15.04 -4.50
N ILE A 245 21.93 14.95 -3.23
CA ILE A 245 21.00 13.90 -2.76
C ILE A 245 19.60 14.16 -3.33
N ASP A 246 19.16 15.43 -3.37
CA ASP A 246 17.86 15.78 -3.94
C ASP A 246 17.80 15.44 -5.45
N ASP A 247 18.87 15.74 -6.20
CA ASP A 247 18.97 15.42 -7.63
C ASP A 247 18.99 13.89 -7.85
N ALA A 248 19.67 13.13 -6.98
CA ALA A 248 19.65 11.68 -7.04
C ALA A 248 18.26 11.09 -6.73
N ALA A 249 17.52 11.70 -5.78
CA ALA A 249 16.14 11.33 -5.49
C ALA A 249 15.23 11.60 -6.69
N GLN A 250 15.41 12.74 -7.37
CA GLN A 250 14.69 13.06 -8.61
C GLN A 250 14.93 12.00 -9.69
N ARG A 251 16.19 11.55 -9.88
CA ARG A 251 16.52 10.51 -10.88
C ARG A 251 15.83 9.18 -10.61
N LEU A 252 15.75 8.75 -9.34
CA LEU A 252 15.00 7.54 -8.97
C LEU A 252 13.51 7.69 -9.32
N TYR A 253 12.92 8.83 -9.00
CA TYR A 253 11.53 9.11 -9.34
C TYR A 253 11.28 9.10 -10.86
N ASP A 254 12.15 9.75 -11.64
CA ASP A 254 12.07 9.80 -13.10
C ASP A 254 12.27 8.40 -13.73
N ALA A 255 13.09 7.56 -13.10
CA ALA A 255 13.27 6.15 -13.44
C ALA A 255 12.12 5.25 -12.96
N ASN A 256 11.04 5.82 -12.41
CA ASN A 256 9.88 5.11 -11.90
C ASN A 256 10.22 4.13 -10.75
N ILE A 257 11.08 4.60 -9.84
CA ILE A 257 11.49 3.88 -8.65
C ILE A 257 11.10 4.75 -7.44
N PRO A 258 10.01 4.41 -6.71
CA PRO A 258 9.58 5.17 -5.54
C PRO A 258 10.62 5.12 -4.42
N LEU A 259 11.01 6.30 -3.93
CA LEU A 259 11.91 6.49 -2.80
C LEU A 259 11.14 6.94 -1.55
N ILE A 260 11.22 6.15 -0.49
CA ILE A 260 10.56 6.40 0.79
C ILE A 260 11.64 6.62 1.85
N VAL A 261 11.51 7.71 2.61
CA VAL A 261 12.62 8.26 3.42
C VAL A 261 12.21 8.60 4.83
N ALA A 262 13.16 8.56 5.77
CA ALA A 262 12.92 8.96 7.15
C ALA A 262 12.80 10.49 7.29
N ALA A 263 11.86 10.97 8.11
CA ALA A 263 11.69 12.40 8.38
C ALA A 263 12.82 13.02 9.22
N GLY A 264 13.48 12.19 10.05
CA GLY A 264 14.50 12.62 11.02
C GLY A 264 14.06 12.43 12.46
N ASN A 265 15.04 12.36 13.37
CA ASN A 265 14.85 12.03 14.79
C ASN A 265 15.08 13.24 15.72
N SER A 266 14.74 14.44 15.25
CA SER A 266 14.75 15.65 16.07
C SER A 266 13.40 16.36 16.06
N ALA A 267 12.73 16.39 17.23
CA ALA A 267 11.40 16.98 17.39
C ALA A 267 11.35 18.52 17.29
N THR A 268 12.50 19.17 17.14
CA THR A 268 12.64 20.61 16.87
C THR A 268 12.98 20.90 15.41
N THR A 269 13.20 19.87 14.60
CA THR A 269 13.63 20.02 13.21
C THR A 269 12.47 19.80 12.25
N ASN A 270 12.31 20.74 11.31
CA ASN A 270 11.41 20.58 10.17
C ASN A 270 12.09 19.69 9.12
N ALA A 271 11.42 18.60 8.72
CA ALA A 271 11.91 17.63 7.74
C ALA A 271 12.26 18.29 6.40
N CYS A 272 11.60 19.39 6.03
CA CYS A 272 11.91 20.15 4.83
C CYS A 272 13.34 20.74 4.78
N ASN A 273 14.01 20.85 5.93
CA ASN A 273 15.35 21.45 6.02
C ASN A 273 16.48 20.43 5.81
N GLY A 274 16.16 19.15 5.65
CA GLY A 274 17.12 18.07 5.45
C GLY A 274 17.06 17.46 4.05
N SER A 275 17.99 16.55 3.78
CA SER A 275 17.94 15.65 2.64
C SER A 275 18.18 14.20 3.10
N PRO A 276 17.49 13.20 2.52
CA PRO A 276 16.48 13.34 1.46
C PRO A 276 15.07 13.75 1.98
N SER A 277 14.88 13.95 3.28
CA SER A 277 13.55 14.22 3.90
C SER A 277 12.79 15.44 3.37
N GLY A 278 13.49 16.45 2.86
CA GLY A 278 12.91 17.62 2.20
C GLY A 278 13.08 17.62 0.67
N ALA A 279 13.59 16.54 0.08
CA ALA A 279 13.76 16.43 -1.36
C ALA A 279 12.38 16.30 -2.04
N PRO A 280 12.11 17.06 -3.12
CA PRO A 280 10.94 16.81 -3.96
C PRO A 280 10.90 15.34 -4.43
N ASN A 281 9.70 14.85 -4.74
CA ASN A 281 9.51 13.52 -5.32
C ASN A 281 10.03 12.35 -4.45
N THR A 282 10.12 12.58 -3.14
CA THR A 282 10.31 11.54 -2.12
C THR A 282 9.05 11.41 -1.25
N TYR A 283 8.92 10.28 -0.56
CA TYR A 283 7.80 10.05 0.36
C TYR A 283 8.30 9.95 1.80
N THR A 284 8.23 11.07 2.52
CA THR A 284 8.85 11.22 3.85
C THR A 284 7.96 10.70 4.98
N VAL A 285 8.54 9.88 5.84
CA VAL A 285 7.85 9.13 6.89
C VAL A 285 8.24 9.63 8.28
N ALA A 286 7.25 10.09 9.03
CA ALA A 286 7.36 10.41 10.45
C ALA A 286 7.03 9.19 11.34
N ALA A 287 7.41 9.22 12.61
CA ALA A 287 7.25 8.11 13.53
C ALA A 287 6.07 8.32 14.50
N SER A 288 5.33 7.25 14.77
CA SER A 288 4.35 7.17 15.85
C SER A 288 4.63 6.02 16.81
N ASP A 289 4.13 6.14 18.03
CA ASP A 289 4.18 5.08 19.04
C ASP A 289 2.95 4.15 18.99
N ARG A 290 2.97 3.10 19.82
CA ARG A 290 1.89 2.11 19.94
C ARG A 290 0.54 2.68 20.39
N ASN A 291 0.50 3.93 20.86
CA ASN A 291 -0.71 4.59 21.31
C ASN A 291 -1.31 5.49 20.22
N ASP A 292 -0.78 5.48 19.00
CA ASP A 292 -1.07 6.42 17.92
C ASP A 292 -0.74 7.87 18.33
N ARG A 293 0.37 8.07 19.04
CA ARG A 293 0.90 9.41 19.33
C ARG A 293 2.15 9.66 18.50
N VAL A 294 2.35 10.90 18.04
CA VAL A 294 3.61 11.33 17.42
C VAL A 294 4.78 10.96 18.34
N ALA A 295 5.78 10.26 17.80
CA ALA A 295 6.96 9.89 18.57
C ALA A 295 7.69 11.16 19.04
N SER A 296 8.14 11.18 20.29
CA SER A 296 8.70 12.39 20.93
C SER A 296 9.96 12.92 20.27
N PHE A 297 10.61 12.13 19.40
CA PHE A 297 11.79 12.50 18.63
C PHE A 297 11.46 12.82 17.17
N SER A 298 10.27 12.52 16.65
CA SER A 298 10.02 12.63 15.21
C SER A 298 10.14 14.07 14.74
N SER A 299 10.92 14.28 13.68
CA SER A 299 10.87 15.50 12.88
C SER A 299 9.50 15.63 12.20
N TYR A 300 9.16 16.85 11.80
CA TYR A 300 7.80 17.26 11.44
C TYR A 300 7.79 18.19 10.23
N GLY A 301 6.60 18.63 9.81
CA GLY A 301 6.42 19.70 8.82
C GLY A 301 5.73 19.20 7.56
N SER A 302 5.57 20.12 6.59
CA SER A 302 4.80 19.90 5.36
C SER A 302 5.43 18.88 4.41
N CYS A 303 6.72 18.58 4.54
CA CYS A 303 7.39 17.56 3.74
C CYS A 303 7.12 16.14 4.24
N VAL A 304 6.58 15.98 5.46
CA VAL A 304 6.11 14.67 5.93
C VAL A 304 4.84 14.30 5.17
N GLU A 305 4.79 13.09 4.64
CA GLU A 305 3.62 12.59 3.91
C GLU A 305 2.74 11.67 4.77
N ILE A 306 3.37 10.88 5.64
CA ILE A 306 2.69 9.86 6.44
C ILE A 306 3.43 9.56 7.75
N PHE A 307 2.73 8.97 8.71
CA PHE A 307 3.29 8.35 9.91
C PHE A 307 3.35 6.84 9.76
N GLY A 308 4.37 6.22 10.36
CA GLY A 308 4.49 4.77 10.53
C GLY A 308 4.89 4.38 11.96
N PRO A 309 4.71 3.10 12.35
CA PRO A 309 5.19 2.57 13.63
C PRO A 309 6.71 2.75 13.77
N GLY A 310 7.17 3.57 14.72
CA GLY A 310 8.60 3.90 14.85
C GLY A 310 9.16 3.87 16.26
N VAL A 311 8.36 3.50 17.28
CA VAL A 311 8.81 3.41 18.67
C VAL A 311 8.77 1.96 19.13
N SER A 312 9.89 1.48 19.69
CA SER A 312 10.07 0.13 20.20
C SER A 312 9.64 -0.91 19.16
N ILE A 313 10.30 -0.89 18.00
CA ILE A 313 10.05 -1.81 16.89
C ILE A 313 11.09 -2.92 16.96
N THR A 314 10.61 -4.16 17.15
CA THR A 314 11.43 -5.36 17.11
C THR A 314 11.60 -5.85 15.68
N SER A 315 12.83 -6.17 15.28
CA SER A 315 13.17 -6.74 13.97
C SER A 315 14.48 -7.54 14.04
N SER A 316 14.90 -8.12 12.91
CA SER A 316 16.18 -8.81 12.73
C SER A 316 17.38 -7.95 13.13
N TRP A 317 18.45 -8.58 13.59
CA TRP A 317 19.70 -7.93 13.95
C TRP A 317 20.91 -8.74 13.47
N ILE A 318 22.10 -8.16 13.56
CA ILE A 318 23.35 -8.86 13.21
C ILE A 318 23.88 -9.70 14.39
N GLY A 319 24.89 -10.52 14.11
CA GLY A 319 25.63 -11.31 15.11
C GLY A 319 25.21 -12.79 15.19
N ALA A 320 23.96 -13.12 14.82
CA ALA A 320 23.51 -14.50 14.63
C ALA A 320 22.36 -14.56 13.60
N PRO A 321 22.13 -15.70 12.93
CA PRO A 321 21.04 -15.87 11.96
C PRO A 321 19.61 -15.66 12.51
N ASP A 322 19.42 -15.70 13.83
CA ASP A 322 18.15 -15.52 14.52
C ASP A 322 18.14 -14.30 15.46
N ALA A 323 19.18 -13.46 15.40
CA ALA A 323 19.31 -12.30 16.27
C ALA A 323 18.19 -11.29 16.06
N SER A 324 17.78 -10.60 17.12
CA SER A 324 16.79 -9.52 17.00
C SER A 324 17.11 -8.39 17.97
N ASP A 325 16.65 -7.18 17.63
CA ASP A 325 16.77 -6.02 18.48
C ASP A 325 15.53 -5.12 18.40
N THR A 326 15.30 -4.33 19.44
CA THR A 326 14.16 -3.41 19.58
C THR A 326 14.65 -1.97 19.70
N ILE A 327 14.58 -1.26 18.58
CA ILE A 327 15.04 0.13 18.48
C ILE A 327 13.91 1.08 18.05
N SER A 328 14.19 2.37 18.06
CA SER A 328 13.22 3.42 17.76
C SER A 328 13.82 4.46 16.83
N GLY A 329 13.00 4.95 15.90
CA GLY A 329 13.37 5.97 14.95
C GLY A 329 12.34 6.16 13.85
N THR A 330 12.39 7.29 13.17
CA THR A 330 11.76 7.44 11.83
C THR A 330 12.34 6.43 10.84
N SER A 331 13.58 6.00 11.07
CA SER A 331 14.23 4.86 10.43
C SER A 331 13.49 3.53 10.59
N MET A 332 12.73 3.32 11.67
CA MET A 332 11.89 2.12 11.87
C MET A 332 10.47 2.32 11.34
N ALA A 333 9.99 3.56 11.27
CA ALA A 333 8.71 3.88 10.64
C ALA A 333 8.75 3.73 9.11
N THR A 334 9.84 4.18 8.49
CA THR A 334 10.08 4.12 7.03
C THR A 334 9.93 2.71 6.44
N PRO A 335 10.56 1.65 6.98
CA PRO A 335 10.46 0.30 6.42
C PRO A 335 9.06 -0.30 6.52
N HIS A 336 8.23 0.11 7.48
CA HIS A 336 6.81 -0.27 7.48
C HIS A 336 6.09 0.29 6.26
N VAL A 337 6.37 1.55 5.90
CA VAL A 337 5.77 2.19 4.72
C VAL A 337 6.31 1.59 3.42
N VAL A 338 7.61 1.28 3.36
CA VAL A 338 8.22 0.57 2.23
C VAL A 338 7.62 -0.81 2.05
N GLY A 339 7.44 -1.57 3.12
CA GLY A 339 6.75 -2.86 3.07
C GLY A 339 5.32 -2.73 2.55
N VAL A 340 4.56 -1.72 3.01
CA VAL A 340 3.20 -1.48 2.46
C VAL A 340 3.24 -1.07 0.98
N ALA A 341 4.24 -0.29 0.55
CA ALA A 341 4.43 0.05 -0.86
C ALA A 341 4.71 -1.20 -1.70
N ALA A 342 5.58 -2.09 -1.22
CA ALA A 342 5.88 -3.37 -1.87
C ALA A 342 4.65 -4.28 -1.96
N LEU A 343 3.83 -4.34 -0.89
CA LEU A 343 2.53 -5.00 -0.95
C LEU A 343 1.68 -4.44 -2.09
N TYR A 344 1.50 -3.11 -2.15
CA TYR A 344 0.69 -2.50 -3.19
C TYR A 344 1.22 -2.73 -4.60
N LEU A 345 2.52 -2.67 -4.82
CA LEU A 345 3.14 -2.99 -6.10
C LEU A 345 2.87 -4.45 -6.54
N SER A 346 2.81 -5.41 -5.60
CA SER A 346 2.61 -6.82 -5.93
C SER A 346 1.20 -7.20 -6.43
N PHE A 347 0.16 -6.42 -6.10
CA PHE A 347 -1.23 -6.75 -6.48
C PHE A 347 -2.01 -5.62 -7.18
N ASN A 348 -1.42 -4.43 -7.33
CA ASN A 348 -2.02 -3.33 -8.10
C ASN A 348 -1.17 -3.02 -9.34
N SER A 349 -1.82 -2.47 -10.37
CA SER A 349 -1.10 -1.87 -11.49
C SER A 349 -0.78 -0.42 -11.14
N LEU A 350 0.43 -0.17 -10.66
CA LEU A 350 0.93 1.16 -10.27
C LEU A 350 2.07 1.55 -11.23
N PRO A 351 1.75 2.16 -12.38
CA PRO A 351 2.72 2.34 -13.46
C PRO A 351 3.76 3.43 -13.18
N THR A 352 3.58 4.25 -12.15
CA THR A 352 4.50 5.35 -11.80
C THR A 352 4.83 5.37 -10.30
N ALA A 353 5.99 5.93 -9.92
CA ALA A 353 6.37 6.19 -8.53
C ALA A 353 5.29 7.03 -7.82
N GLN A 354 4.76 8.05 -8.51
CA GLN A 354 3.64 8.85 -8.00
C GLN A 354 2.40 8.00 -7.69
N SER A 355 2.05 7.04 -8.55
CA SER A 355 0.88 6.19 -8.30
C SER A 355 1.04 5.32 -7.02
N VAL A 356 2.29 5.00 -6.64
CA VAL A 356 2.59 4.35 -5.36
C VAL A 356 2.37 5.31 -4.20
N PHE A 357 2.87 6.54 -4.29
CA PHE A 357 2.68 7.58 -3.27
C PHE A 357 1.20 7.94 -3.08
N ASP A 358 0.44 8.06 -4.17
CA ASP A 358 -1.00 8.31 -4.16
C ASP A 358 -1.75 7.13 -3.52
N LYS A 359 -1.33 5.89 -3.78
CA LYS A 359 -1.93 4.71 -3.19
C LYS A 359 -1.70 4.64 -1.68
N LEU A 360 -0.47 4.93 -1.22
CA LEU A 360 -0.14 5.04 0.19
C LEU A 360 -1.00 6.12 0.88
N THR A 361 -1.08 7.30 0.27
CA THR A 361 -1.81 8.45 0.80
C THR A 361 -3.31 8.20 0.88
N SER A 362 -3.91 7.73 -0.22
CA SER A 362 -5.37 7.52 -0.33
C SER A 362 -5.87 6.38 0.56
N THR A 363 -5.01 5.40 0.85
CA THR A 363 -5.39 4.25 1.68
C THR A 363 -5.14 4.50 3.17
N ALA A 364 -4.29 5.46 3.52
CA ALA A 364 -3.89 5.78 4.89
C ALA A 364 -5.09 5.92 5.85
N THR A 365 -4.85 5.55 7.11
CA THR A 365 -5.79 5.81 8.19
C THR A 365 -5.64 7.25 8.66
N THR A 366 -6.65 8.07 8.44
CA THR A 366 -6.61 9.51 8.73
C THR A 366 -7.16 9.85 10.11
N GLY A 367 -6.61 10.88 10.75
CA GLY A 367 -7.18 11.47 11.98
C GLY A 367 -7.02 10.62 13.23
N LYS A 368 -6.12 9.63 13.23
CA LYS A 368 -5.84 8.77 14.40
C LYS A 368 -4.60 9.17 15.17
N ILE A 369 -3.63 9.84 14.53
CA ILE A 369 -2.42 10.30 15.21
C ILE A 369 -2.77 11.46 16.15
N THR A 370 -2.31 11.37 17.39
CA THR A 370 -2.50 12.35 18.46
C THR A 370 -1.18 13.04 18.80
N GLY A 371 -1.25 14.18 19.49
CA GLY A 371 -0.09 15.01 19.81
C GLY A 371 0.08 16.17 18.82
N SER A 372 1.22 16.85 18.90
CA SER A 372 1.51 18.01 18.04
C SER A 372 2.04 17.55 16.70
N LEU A 373 1.25 17.74 15.64
CA LEU A 373 1.65 17.40 14.26
C LEU A 373 2.57 18.44 13.62
N LYS A 374 2.61 19.67 14.16
CA LYS A 374 3.46 20.78 13.68
C LYS A 374 3.46 20.97 12.16
N GLY A 375 2.29 20.85 11.53
CA GLY A 375 2.10 21.00 10.08
C GLY A 375 2.18 19.72 9.26
N SER A 376 2.53 18.57 9.86
CA SER A 376 2.44 17.27 9.21
C SER A 376 0.99 16.82 9.02
N PRO A 377 0.68 16.10 7.92
CA PRO A 377 -0.65 15.54 7.69
C PRO A 377 -0.96 14.42 8.70
N ASN A 378 -2.20 14.34 9.16
CA ASN A 378 -2.63 13.26 10.07
C ASN A 378 -3.00 11.99 9.28
N ARG A 379 -1.99 11.30 8.78
CA ARG A 379 -2.11 10.07 8.00
C ARG A 379 -1.22 9.01 8.61
N LEU A 380 -1.77 7.84 8.93
CA LEU A 380 -1.03 6.68 9.40
C LEU A 380 -1.08 5.57 8.35
N VAL A 381 0.06 4.98 8.05
CA VAL A 381 0.17 3.94 7.03
C VAL A 381 -0.79 2.77 7.31
N PHE A 382 -1.43 2.29 6.23
CA PHE A 382 -2.37 1.18 6.25
C PHE A 382 -2.18 0.36 4.99
N ASN A 383 -2.22 -0.97 5.11
CA ASN A 383 -1.94 -1.91 4.02
C ASN A 383 -3.18 -2.36 3.22
N GLY A 384 -4.37 -1.85 3.55
CA GLY A 384 -5.60 -2.18 2.85
C GLY A 384 -6.27 -3.48 3.30
N ALA A 385 -5.76 -4.16 4.35
CA ALA A 385 -6.26 -5.47 4.74
C ALA A 385 -7.58 -5.43 5.54
N ALA A 386 -7.74 -4.60 6.58
CA ALA A 386 -8.96 -4.58 7.42
C ALA A 386 -9.50 -3.19 7.74
#